data_AF-A0A524FGU6-F1
#
_entry.id   AF-A0A524FGU6-F1
#
_cell.length_a   1.000
_cell.length_b   1.000
_cell.length_c   1.000
_cell.angle_alpha   90.00
_cell.angle_beta   90.00
_cell.angle_gamma   90.00
#
_symmetry.space_group_name_H-M   'P 1'
#
loop_
_entity.id
_entity.type
_entity.pdbx_description
1 polymer ?
#
loop_
_entity_poly.entity_id
_entity_poly.type
_entity_poly.pdbx_seq_one_letter_code
_entity_poly.pdbx_strand_id
1 'polypeptide(L)' 'MSDIHLKIFYGQSSDLVVESKSKYDQFVYFHLINKNIKENNKIVIKYSLEEIALILCVLRKDLFIW' A
#
# COMPACT_ATOMS: atom_id res chain seq x y z
N MET A 1 -14.24 -11.03 15.34
CA MET A 1 -13.51 -9.74 15.25
C MET A 1 -12.61 -9.87 14.04
N SER A 2 -12.84 -9.09 12.99
CA SER A 2 -11.96 -9.05 11.81
C SER A 2 -10.75 -8.20 12.17
N ASP A 3 -9.57 -8.82 12.26
CA ASP A 3 -8.31 -8.11 12.51
C ASP A 3 -7.97 -7.27 11.27
N ILE A 4 -8.28 -5.97 11.34
CA ILE A 4 -7.86 -5.00 10.33
C ILE A 4 -6.43 -4.60 10.67
N HIS A 5 -5.50 -4.90 9.75
CA HIS A 5 -4.11 -4.50 9.86
C HIS A 5 -3.92 -3.15 9.16
N LEU A 6 -3.69 -2.10 9.94
CA LEU A 6 -3.55 -0.73 9.44
C LEU A 6 -2.19 -0.16 9.79
N LYS A 7 -1.50 0.40 8.80
CA LYS A 7 -0.22 1.09 8.96
C LYS A 7 -0.24 2.42 8.25
N ILE A 8 0.14 3.49 8.94
CA ILE A 8 0.12 4.86 8.42
C ILE A 8 1.55 5.36 8.26
N PHE A 9 1.82 5.98 7.13
CA PHE A 9 3.07 6.65 6.81
C PHE A 9 2.77 8.12 6.53
N TYR A 10 3.41 9.00 7.29
CA TYR A 10 3.24 10.44 7.14
C TYR A 10 4.35 11.03 6.27
N GLY A 11 3.98 11.75 5.22
CA GLY A 11 4.91 12.45 4.34
C GLY A 11 4.69 13.97 4.37
N GLN A 12 5.65 14.73 3.82
CA GLN A 12 5.56 16.20 3.80
C GLN A 12 4.44 16.70 2.87
N SER A 13 4.29 16.10 1.69
CA SER A 13 3.28 16.48 0.68
C SER A 13 2.08 15.53 0.62
N SER A 14 2.23 14.29 1.07
CA SER A 14 1.18 13.25 1.04
C SER A 14 1.31 12.29 2.21
N ASP A 15 0.20 11.78 2.70
CA ASP A 15 0.14 10.64 3.61
C ASP A 15 -0.27 9.37 2.88
N LEU A 16 0.23 8.24 3.36
CA LEU A 16 -0.09 6.91 2.84
C LEU A 16 -0.64 6.06 3.98
N VAL A 17 -1.85 5.54 3.81
CA VAL A 17 -2.44 4.56 4.72
C VAL A 17 -2.48 3.22 4.00
N VAL A 18 -1.88 2.21 4.61
CA VAL A 18 -1.88 0.84 4.11
C VAL A 18 -2.84 0.03 4.99
N GLU A 19 -3.84 -0.58 4.37
CA GLU A 19 -4.86 -1.39 5.02
C GLU A 19 -4.89 -2.80 4.42
N SER A 20 -5.05 -3.80 5.28
CA SER A 20 -5.47 -5.15 4.93
C SER A 20 -6.56 -5.59 5.90
N LYS A 21 -7.63 -6.21 5.40
CA LYS A 21 -8.83 -6.51 6.20
C LYS A 21 -8.77 -7.86 6.91
N SER A 22 -7.80 -8.70 6.58
CA SER A 22 -7.66 -10.06 7.12
C SER A 22 -6.26 -10.60 6.92
N LYS A 23 -5.83 -11.53 7.79
CA LYS A 23 -4.62 -12.33 7.62
C LYS A 23 -4.60 -13.15 6.31
N TYR A 24 -5.77 -13.43 5.75
CA TYR A 24 -5.94 -14.14 4.47
C TYR A 24 -6.35 -13.23 3.32
N ASP A 25 -6.28 -11.91 3.50
CA ASP A 25 -6.64 -10.98 2.44
C ASP A 25 -5.61 -11.10 1.31
N GLN A 26 -6.09 -11.41 0.11
CA GLN A 26 -5.26 -11.52 -1.08
C GLN A 26 -4.83 -10.15 -1.63
N PHE A 27 -5.28 -9.08 -0.97
CA PHE A 27 -5.10 -7.72 -1.41
C PHE A 27 -4.60 -6.82 -0.29
N VAL A 28 -3.83 -5.81 -0.69
CA VAL A 28 -3.39 -4.70 0.14
C VAL A 28 -3.93 -3.41 -0.47
N TYR A 29 -4.52 -2.57 0.37
CA TYR A 29 -5.10 -1.29 -0.04
C TYR A 29 -4.17 -0.16 0.37
N PHE A 30 -3.78 0.66 -0.60
CA PHE A 30 -3.00 1.87 -0.40
C PHE A 30 -3.91 3.06 -0.59
N HIS A 31 -4.16 3.78 0.49
CA HIS A 31 -4.87 5.04 0.46
C HIS A 31 -3.86 6.19 0.47
N LEU A 32 -3.76 6.88 -0.66
CA LEU A 32 -2.92 8.05 -0.81
C LEU A 32 -3.77 9.29 -0.51
N ILE A 33 -3.32 10.10 0.44
CA ILE A 33 -3.99 11.31 0.90
C ILE A 33 -3.07 12.49 0.57
N ASN A 34 -3.46 13.34 -0.37
CA ASN A 34 -2.68 14.53 -0.69
C ASN A 34 -2.99 15.66 0.30
N LYS A 35 -1.98 16.21 0.95
CA LYS A 35 -2.14 17.29 1.96
C LYS A 35 -2.37 18.67 1.34
N ASN A 36 -1.94 18.87 0.10
CA ASN A 36 -1.97 20.18 -0.56
C ASN A 36 -3.29 20.52 -1.24
N ILE A 37 -4.16 19.52 -1.47
CA ILE A 37 -5.43 19.73 -2.12
C ILE A 37 -6.47 19.96 -1.01
N LYS A 38 -7.12 21.14 -1.02
CA LYS A 38 -8.19 21.50 -0.07
C LYS A 38 -9.39 20.55 -0.14
N GLU A 39 -9.48 19.75 -1.20
CA GLU A 39 -10.42 18.65 -1.36
C GLU A 39 -9.71 17.33 -1.00
N ASN A 40 -10.34 16.55 -0.13
CA ASN A 40 -9.90 15.21 0.30
C ASN A 40 -9.84 14.23 -0.90
N ASN A 41 -8.86 14.40 -1.78
CA ASN A 41 -8.59 13.46 -2.86
C ASN A 41 -7.86 12.27 -2.26
N LYS A 42 -8.67 11.32 -1.77
CA LYS A 42 -8.23 10.00 -1.33
C LYS A 42 -8.17 9.10 -2.56
N ILE A 43 -6.97 8.85 -3.05
CA ILE A 43 -6.75 7.86 -4.12
C ILE A 43 -6.60 6.51 -3.43
N VAL A 44 -7.42 5.54 -3.83
CA VAL A 44 -7.32 4.17 -3.32
C VAL A 44 -6.78 3.29 -4.43
N ILE A 45 -5.60 2.72 -4.19
CA ILE A 45 -4.99 1.74 -5.09
C ILE A 45 -5.06 0.39 -4.40
N LYS A 46 -5.59 -0.59 -5.12
CA LYS A 46 -5.68 -1.98 -4.68
C LYS A 46 -4.60 -2.77 -5.38
N TYR A 47 -3.77 -3.48 -4.61
CA TYR A 47 -2.77 -4.40 -5.16
C TYR A 47 -3.02 -5.82 -4.67
N SER A 48 -2.83 -6.81 -5.53
CA SER A 48 -2.76 -8.21 -5.14
C SER A 48 -1.37 -8.56 -4.58
N LEU A 49 -1.27 -9.69 -3.87
CA LEU A 49 0.03 -10.20 -3.39
C LEU A 49 0.99 -10.52 -4.56
N GLU A 50 0.48 -10.99 -5.69
CA GLU A 50 1.26 -11.26 -6.90
C GLU A 50 1.85 -9.97 -7.48
N GLU A 51 1.04 -8.90 -7.54
CA GLU A 51 1.52 -7.59 -7.99
C GLU A 51 2.60 -7.03 -7.06
N ILE A 52 2.42 -7.18 -5.74
CA ILE A 52 3.42 -6.76 -4.76
C ILE A 52 4.71 -7.57 -4.91
N ALA A 53 4.59 -8.90 -5.09
CA ALA A 53 5.75 -9.76 -5.31
C ALA A 53 6.52 -9.34 -6.58
N LEU A 54 5.82 -9.05 -7.67
CA LEU A 54 6.42 -8.54 -8.90
C LEU A 54 7.15 -7.20 -8.68
N ILE A 55 6.52 -6.25 -7.97
CA ILE A 55 7.16 -4.97 -7.63
C ILE A 55 8.43 -5.20 -6.81
N LEU A 56 8.39 -6.08 -5.81
CA LEU A 56 9.56 -6.42 -5.00
C LEU A 56 10.68 -7.05 -5.84
N CYS A 57 10.35 -7.96 -6.76
CA CYS A 57 11.33 -8.54 -7.70
C CYS A 57 11.99 -7.47 -8.58
N VAL A 58 11.22 -6.48 -9.06
CA VAL A 58 11.75 -5.39 -9.89
C VAL A 58 12.61 -4.41 -9.07
N LEU A 59 12.26 -4.16 -7.81
CA LEU A 59 13.01 -3.25 -6.94
C LEU A 59 14.27 -3.88 -6.36
N ARG A 60 14.27 -5.21 -6.17
CA ARG A 60 15.38 -5.99 -5.60
C ARG A 60 15.99 -6.93 -6.64
N LYS A 61 16.37 -6.38 -7.81
CA LYS A 61 17.03 -7.13 -8.88
C LYS A 61 18.32 -7.81 -8.42
N ASP A 62 18.97 -7.23 -7.41
CA ASP A 62 20.19 -7.69 -6.78
C ASP A 62 19.99 -8.93 -5.88
N LEU A 63 18.79 -9.17 -5.37
CA LEU A 63 18.49 -10.30 -4.48
C LEU A 63 17.94 -11.54 -5.19
N PHE A 64 17.57 -11.41 -6.48
CA PHE A 64 17.12 -12.51 -7.33
C PHE A 64 18.15 -12.78 -8.42
N ILE A 65 19.30 -13.32 -8.04
CA ILE A 65 20.15 -14.09 -8.97
C ILE A 65 19.48 -15.47 -9.07
N TRP A 66 18.87 -15.74 -10.22
CA TRP A 66 18.35 -17.07 -10.56
C TRP A 66 19.50 -18.08 -10.70
#